data_AF-A0A356SFH4-F1
#
_entry.id   AF-A0A356SFH4-F1
#
_cell.length_a   1.000
_cell.length_b   1.000
_cell.length_c   1.000
_cell.angle_alpha   90.00
_cell.angle_beta   90.00
_cell.angle_gamma   90.00
#
_symmetry.space_group_name_H-M   'P 1'
#
loop_
_entity.id
_entity.type
_entity.pdbx_description
1 polymer ?
#
loop_
_entity_poly.entity_id
_entity_poly.type
_entity_poly.pdbx_seq_one_letter_code
_entity_poly.pdbx_strand_id
1 'polypeptide(L)'
;ICLREPSLGPVFGMKGGAAGGGYAQVIPMEDINLHFNGDLHAIGVANNLLAALLDNHIHHGNVLDIDVRRVTWKRVLDMNDRALRDITVSLGGPGNGYPRQDG
;
A
#
# COMPACT_ATOMS: atom_id res chain seq x y z
N ILE A 1 19.30 -17.58 11.12
CA ILE A 1 17.81 -17.64 11.13
C ILE A 1 17.30 -16.53 10.23
N CYS A 2 16.21 -16.76 9.49
CA CYS A 2 15.56 -15.75 8.66
C CYS A 2 14.07 -15.71 9.04
N LEU A 3 13.56 -14.53 9.37
CA LEU A 3 12.15 -14.28 9.69
C LEU A 3 11.63 -13.16 8.78
N ARG A 4 10.31 -13.06 8.64
CA ARG A 4 9.66 -11.97 7.90
C ARG A 4 9.47 -10.77 8.81
N GLU A 5 9.62 -9.57 8.27
CA GLU A 5 9.21 -8.33 8.92
C GLU A 5 7.68 -8.33 9.09
N PRO A 6 7.16 -7.95 10.26
CA PRO A 6 5.73 -7.78 10.46
C PRO A 6 5.20 -6.51 9.80
N SER A 7 3.94 -6.56 9.37
CA SER A 7 3.22 -5.38 8.90
C SER A 7 2.80 -4.49 10.08
N LEU A 8 2.84 -3.17 9.85
CA LEU A 8 2.50 -2.13 10.83
C LEU A 8 1.01 -2.13 11.18
N GLY A 9 0.13 -2.27 10.19
CA GLY A 9 -1.32 -2.15 10.39
C GLY A 9 -1.90 -3.04 11.50
N PRO A 10 -1.60 -4.35 11.54
CA PRO A 10 -2.05 -5.27 12.59
C PRO A 10 -1.57 -4.96 14.00
N VAL A 11 -0.45 -4.26 14.16
CA VAL A 11 0.11 -3.86 15.47
C VAL A 11 -0.84 -2.93 16.21
N PHE A 12 -1.51 -2.04 15.49
CA PHE A 12 -2.51 -1.13 16.04
C PHE A 12 -3.93 -1.74 16.12
N GLY A 13 -4.12 -2.97 15.66
CA GLY A 13 -5.42 -3.65 15.69
C GLY A 13 -5.53 -4.69 16.80
N MET A 14 -4.81 -5.80 16.66
CA MET A 14 -4.90 -6.95 17.58
C MET A 14 -3.56 -7.62 17.92
N LYS A 15 -2.46 -7.40 17.17
CA LYS A 15 -1.24 -8.21 17.33
C LYS A 15 0.05 -7.40 17.28
N GLY A 16 0.69 -7.22 18.43
CA GLY A 16 1.99 -6.54 18.59
C GLY A 16 3.20 -7.47 18.87
N GLY A 17 3.14 -8.76 18.54
CA GLY A 17 4.23 -9.71 18.80
C GLY A 17 4.44 -10.68 17.65
N ALA A 18 5.31 -10.34 16.70
CA ALA A 18 5.55 -11.15 15.51
C ALA A 18 6.88 -11.93 15.53
N ALA A 19 7.84 -11.54 16.36
CA ALA A 19 9.20 -12.06 16.33
C ALA A 19 9.56 -12.92 17.57
N GLY A 20 8.70 -13.90 17.89
CA GLY A 20 8.92 -14.87 18.98
C GLY A 20 8.15 -14.55 20.27
N GLY A 21 8.59 -15.12 21.40
CA GLY A 21 7.97 -14.93 22.71
C GLY A 21 8.69 -15.68 23.84
N GLY A 22 8.61 -15.16 25.07
CA GLY A 22 9.33 -15.73 26.22
C GLY A 22 10.85 -15.52 26.12
N TYR A 23 11.63 -16.56 26.41
CA TYR A 23 13.11 -16.49 26.37
C TYR A 23 13.72 -16.59 24.96
N ALA A 24 12.90 -16.81 23.93
CA ALA A 24 13.33 -16.89 22.53
C ALA A 24 12.59 -15.83 21.71
N GLN A 25 13.21 -14.67 21.56
CA GLN A 25 12.66 -13.51 20.85
C GLN A 25 13.76 -12.77 20.09
N VAL A 26 13.39 -12.16 18.97
CA VAL A 26 14.25 -11.21 18.27
C VAL A 26 13.99 -9.82 18.85
N ILE A 27 15.07 -9.13 19.18
CA ILE A 27 15.07 -7.77 19.73
C ILE A 27 15.85 -6.84 18.79
N PRO A 28 15.55 -5.52 18.77
CA PRO A 28 14.51 -4.81 19.53
C PRO A 28 13.10 -4.98 18.93
N MET A 29 12.11 -5.34 19.75
CA MET A 29 10.77 -5.72 19.28
C MET A 29 9.91 -4.50 18.92
N GLU A 30 10.14 -3.38 19.60
CA GLU A 30 9.53 -2.07 19.34
C GLU A 30 9.88 -1.55 17.94
N ASP A 31 11.14 -1.65 17.52
CA ASP A 31 11.55 -1.20 16.20
C ASP A 31 11.02 -2.16 15.12
N ILE A 32 11.11 -3.47 15.37
CA ILE A 32 10.67 -4.51 14.43
C ILE A 32 9.15 -4.42 14.14
N ASN A 33 8.32 -4.10 15.14
CA ASN A 33 6.88 -4.00 14.95
C ASN A 33 6.41 -2.64 14.42
N LEU A 34 7.27 -1.63 14.38
CA LEU A 34 6.90 -0.29 13.92
C LEU A 34 7.47 -0.03 12.53
N HIS A 35 8.42 0.89 12.42
CA HIS A 35 8.96 1.30 11.13
C HIS A 35 10.17 0.48 10.70
N PHE A 36 10.76 -0.26 11.63
CA PHE A 36 12.02 -0.96 11.46
C PHE A 36 13.02 -0.13 10.65
N ASN A 37 13.54 -0.67 9.54
CA ASN A 37 14.45 0.05 8.64
C ASN A 37 13.73 0.78 7.49
N GLY A 38 12.40 0.72 7.44
CA GLY A 38 11.58 1.39 6.44
C GLY A 38 11.35 0.62 5.14
N ASP A 39 11.61 -0.69 5.12
CA ASP A 39 11.47 -1.52 3.91
C ASP A 39 10.03 -1.54 3.39
N LEU A 40 9.04 -1.67 4.29
CA LEU A 40 7.62 -1.60 3.92
C LEU A 40 7.20 -0.21 3.43
N HIS A 41 7.82 0.87 3.92
CA HIS A 41 7.61 2.22 3.40
C HIS A 41 8.14 2.34 1.97
N ALA A 42 9.35 1.84 1.71
CA ALA A 42 9.95 1.85 0.38
C ALA A 42 9.10 1.04 -0.63
N ILE A 43 8.61 -0.14 -0.23
CA ILE A 43 7.70 -0.95 -1.05
C ILE A 43 6.39 -0.21 -1.32
N GLY A 44 5.78 0.39 -0.29
CA GLY A 44 4.54 1.15 -0.43
C GLY A 44 4.68 2.35 -1.38
N VAL A 45 5.78 3.10 -1.26
CA VAL A 45 6.10 4.22 -2.15
C VAL A 45 6.28 3.75 -3.59
N ALA A 46 7.04 2.67 -3.82
CA ALA A 46 7.23 2.13 -5.16
C ALA A 46 5.90 1.66 -5.80
N ASN A 47 5.06 0.96 -5.03
CA ASN A 47 3.76 0.49 -5.51
C ASN A 47 2.84 1.66 -5.90
N ASN A 48 2.76 2.67 -5.05
CA ASN A 48 1.89 3.82 -5.25
C ASN A 48 2.42 4.78 -6.32
N LEU A 49 3.74 4.85 -6.52
CA LEU A 49 4.33 5.55 -7.65
C LEU A 49 3.87 4.95 -8.98
N LEU A 50 3.87 3.62 -9.12
CA LEU A 50 3.36 2.98 -10.33
C LEU A 50 1.87 3.27 -10.55
N ALA A 51 1.05 3.22 -9.50
CA ALA A 51 -0.36 3.59 -9.58
C ALA A 51 -0.56 5.05 -10.04
N ALA A 52 0.25 5.98 -9.52
CA ALA A 52 0.22 7.38 -9.91
C ALA A 52 0.66 7.58 -11.36
N LEU A 53 1.72 6.90 -11.82
CA LEU A 53 2.19 6.96 -13.20
C LEU A 53 1.16 6.39 -14.18
N LEU A 54 0.43 5.34 -13.79
CA LEU A 54 -0.65 4.76 -14.59
C LEU A 54 -1.79 5.77 -14.80
N ASP A 55 -2.30 6.38 -13.74
CA ASP A 55 -3.37 7.37 -13.85
C ASP A 55 -2.89 8.63 -14.60
N ASN A 56 -1.63 9.03 -14.41
CA ASN A 56 -0.99 10.13 -15.13
C ASN A 56 -0.87 9.86 -16.64
N HIS A 57 -0.48 8.64 -17.03
CA HIS A 57 -0.41 8.24 -18.42
C HIS A 57 -1.78 8.29 -19.10
N ILE A 58 -2.81 7.81 -18.41
CA ILE A 58 -4.20 7.87 -18.90
C ILE A 58 -4.63 9.34 -19.05
N HIS A 59 -4.29 10.19 -18.09
CA HIS A 59 -4.62 11.61 -18.13
C HIS A 59 -3.94 12.35 -19.29
N HIS A 60 -2.68 12.05 -19.59
CA HIS A 60 -1.89 12.75 -20.61
C HIS A 60 -1.93 12.10 -22.01
N GLY A 61 -3.07 11.54 -22.38
CA GLY A 61 -3.35 11.12 -23.76
C GLY A 61 -3.43 9.61 -23.97
N ASN A 62 -3.23 8.80 -22.91
CA ASN A 62 -3.48 7.36 -22.90
C ASN A 62 -3.00 6.63 -24.17
N VAL A 63 -1.77 6.89 -24.61
CA VAL A 63 -1.25 6.35 -25.89
C VAL A 63 -1.13 4.82 -25.92
N LEU A 64 -1.26 4.17 -24.76
CA LEU A 64 -1.28 2.70 -24.62
C LEU A 64 -2.71 2.13 -24.67
N ASP A 65 -3.73 2.99 -24.85
CA ASP A 65 -5.15 2.64 -24.90
C ASP A 65 -5.59 1.78 -23.70
N ILE A 66 -5.18 2.20 -22.49
CA ILE A 66 -5.50 1.50 -21.25
C ILE A 66 -7.00 1.65 -20.97
N ASP A 67 -7.71 0.52 -20.88
CA ASP A 67 -9.09 0.49 -20.40
C ASP A 67 -9.10 0.61 -18.87
N VAL A 68 -9.56 1.76 -18.37
CA VAL A 68 -9.64 2.10 -16.94
C VAL A 68 -10.44 1.09 -16.11
N ARG A 69 -11.34 0.31 -16.73
CA ARG A 69 -12.17 -0.71 -16.07
C ARG A 69 -11.45 -2.04 -15.88
N ARG A 70 -10.30 -2.21 -16.54
CA ARG A 70 -9.50 -3.44 -16.54
C ARG A 70 -8.17 -3.29 -15.82
N VAL A 71 -7.94 -2.15 -15.19
CA VAL A 71 -6.75 -1.92 -14.36
C VAL A 71 -6.79 -2.87 -13.16
N THR A 72 -5.79 -3.75 -13.08
CA THR A 72 -5.65 -4.72 -11.99
C THR A 72 -4.69 -4.25 -10.89
N TRP A 73 -3.85 -3.25 -11.20
CA TRP A 73 -2.92 -2.67 -10.24
C TRP A 73 -3.67 -1.80 -9.22
N LYS A 74 -3.39 -2.00 -7.93
CA LYS A 74 -4.07 -1.33 -6.82
C LYS A 74 -3.12 -0.47 -6.01
N ARG A 75 -3.67 0.49 -5.28
CA ARG A 75 -2.90 1.27 -4.29
C ARG A 75 -2.74 0.45 -3.02
N VAL A 76 -1.71 0.76 -2.24
CA VAL A 76 -1.43 0.04 -0.98
C VAL A 76 -1.11 1.01 0.14
N LEU A 77 -1.49 0.61 1.34
CA LEU A 77 -1.16 1.28 2.58
C LEU A 77 -0.98 0.20 3.64
N ASP A 78 0.09 0.28 4.43
CA ASP A 78 0.30 -0.62 5.55
C ASP A 78 -0.52 -0.18 6.77
N MET A 79 -1.85 -0.25 6.61
CA MET A 79 -2.82 0.13 7.63
C MET A 79 -4.04 -0.78 7.54
N ASN A 80 -4.64 -1.06 8.69
CA ASN A 80 -5.90 -1.78 8.75
C ASN A 80 -7.09 -0.86 8.43
N ASP A 81 -7.16 -0.37 7.19
CA ASP A 81 -8.23 0.50 6.73
C ASP A 81 -9.21 -0.25 5.80
N ARG A 82 -10.42 -0.50 6.29
CA ARG A 82 -11.47 -1.16 5.50
C ARG A 82 -12.14 -0.24 4.49
N ALA A 83 -12.06 1.07 4.68
CA ALA A 83 -12.75 2.04 3.83
C ALA A 83 -12.13 2.12 2.44
N LEU A 84 -10.86 1.75 2.31
CA LEU A 84 -10.11 1.81 1.05
C LEU A 84 -10.28 0.56 0.16
N ARG A 85 -11.07 -0.45 0.56
CA ARG A 85 -11.20 -1.71 -0.19
C ARG A 85 -11.87 -1.56 -1.57
N ASP A 86 -12.74 -0.57 -1.69
CA ASP A 86 -13.49 -0.26 -2.91
C ASP A 86 -13.79 1.23 -2.94
N ILE A 87 -13.12 1.95 -3.84
CA ILE A 87 -13.17 3.40 -3.96
C ILE A 87 -13.35 3.82 -5.41
N THR A 88 -13.81 5.05 -5.63
CA THR A 88 -13.76 5.71 -6.94
C THR A 88 -12.74 6.84 -6.88
N VAL A 89 -11.75 6.81 -7.78
CA VAL A 89 -10.67 7.81 -7.85
C VAL A 89 -10.88 8.77 -9.03
N SER A 90 -10.06 9.83 -9.08
CA SER A 90 -10.04 10.81 -10.18
C SER A 90 -11.37 11.53 -10.45
N LEU A 91 -12.10 11.82 -9.36
CA LEU A 91 -13.31 12.65 -9.38
C LEU A 91 -12.96 14.15 -9.34
N GLY A 92 -13.93 15.01 -9.67
CA GLY A 92 -13.79 16.47 -9.57
C GLY A 92 -13.52 17.21 -10.88
N GLY A 93 -13.79 16.57 -12.01
CA GLY A 93 -13.77 17.20 -13.34
C GLY A 93 -12.48 16.96 -14.14
N PRO A 94 -12.35 17.58 -15.33
CA PRO A 94 -11.31 17.23 -16.29
C PRO A 94 -9.86 17.40 -15.80
N GLY A 95 -9.63 18.29 -14.84
CA GLY A 95 -8.29 18.50 -14.26
C GLY A 95 -7.81 17.38 -13.32
N ASN A 96 -8.69 16.46 -12.91
CA ASN A 96 -8.39 15.43 -11.91
C ASN A 96 -8.25 14.02 -12.50
N GLY A 97 -8.23 13.90 -13.83
CA GLY A 97 -8.12 12.62 -14.54
C GLY A 97 -9.46 12.03 -14.97
N TYR A 98 -9.46 10.71 -15.15
CA TYR A 98 -10.61 9.95 -15.62
C TYR A 98 -11.15 9.07 -14.49
N PRO A 99 -12.42 9.22 -14.08
CA PRO A 99 -12.99 8.42 -13.01
C PRO A 99 -12.88 6.92 -13.25
N ARG A 100 -12.42 6.17 -12.24
CA ARG A 100 -12.37 4.71 -12.26
C ARG A 100 -12.54 4.11 -10.87
N GLN A 101 -12.98 2.85 -10.83
CA GLN A 101 -12.99 2.05 -9.61
C GLN A 101 -11.56 1.61 -9.27
N ASP A 102 -11.23 1.63 -7.97
CA ASP A 102 -9.93 1.25 -7.43
C ASP A 102 -10.10 0.66 -6.02
N GLY A 103 -9.00 0.30 -5.37
CA GLY A 103 -8.95 -0.03 -3.95
C GLY A 103 -7.60 -0.57 -3.52
#